data_AF-A0A7C6HFB1-F1
#
_entry.id   AF-A0A7C6HFB1-F1
#
_cell.length_a   1.000
_cell.length_b   1.000
_cell.length_c   1.000
_cell.angle_alpha   90.00
_cell.angle_beta   90.00
_cell.angle_gamma   90.00
#
_symmetry.space_group_name_H-M   'P 1'
#
loop_
_entity.id
_entity.type
_entity.pdbx_description
1 polymer ?
#
loop_
_entity_poly.entity_id
_entity_poly.type
_entity_poly.pdbx_seq_one_letter_code
_entity_poly.pdbx_strand_id
1 'polypeptide(L)'
;KLFNKKGMTLVEVIVVLVILAILAAVLVPTMIGWIDKAKKKTSAAEARAVYLAAQTLASEKYAEVEEFSIKPGDENYTKFVKDVAKLADVKVEDITELVVSNGKVTKVVYKQVTLLEPTPTPTATS
;
A
#
# COMPACT_ATOMS: atom_id res chain seq x y z
N LYS A 1 -28.62 -9.53 -57.76
CA LYS A 1 -28.26 -10.34 -56.58
C LYS A 1 -28.97 -9.75 -55.37
N LEU A 2 -30.08 -10.35 -54.92
CA LEU A 2 -30.82 -9.90 -53.73
C LEU A 2 -30.11 -10.37 -52.46
N PHE A 3 -29.89 -9.44 -51.53
CA PHE A 3 -29.27 -9.72 -50.24
C PHE A 3 -30.20 -10.58 -49.38
N ASN A 4 -29.85 -11.85 -49.18
CA ASN A 4 -30.43 -12.72 -48.17
C ASN A 4 -30.07 -12.18 -46.77
N LYS A 5 -30.85 -11.23 -46.26
CA LYS A 5 -30.81 -10.86 -44.85
C LYS A 5 -31.80 -11.73 -44.07
N LYS A 6 -31.38 -12.95 -43.72
CA LYS A 6 -31.95 -13.64 -42.56
C LYS A 6 -31.45 -12.88 -41.33
N GLY A 7 -32.28 -11.98 -40.81
CA GLY A 7 -32.05 -11.35 -39.52
C GLY A 7 -32.14 -12.43 -38.44
N MET A 8 -31.16 -12.45 -37.53
CA MET A 8 -31.28 -13.17 -36.26
C MET A 8 -32.60 -12.76 -35.61
N THR A 9 -33.35 -13.74 -35.11
CA THR A 9 -34.61 -13.44 -34.42
C THR A 9 -34.30 -12.67 -33.14
N LEU A 10 -35.11 -11.67 -32.79
CA LEU A 10 -34.92 -10.91 -31.54
C LEU A 10 -34.92 -11.84 -30.31
N VAL A 11 -35.61 -12.98 -30.41
CA VAL A 11 -35.68 -13.99 -29.35
C VAL A 11 -34.33 -14.69 -29.11
N GLU A 12 -33.55 -14.90 -30.17
CA GLU A 12 -32.20 -15.49 -30.05
C GLU A 12 -31.25 -14.52 -29.33
N VAL A 13 -31.36 -13.23 -29.65
CA VAL A 13 -30.53 -12.19 -29.02
C VAL A 13 -30.92 -12.00 -27.55
N ILE A 14 -32.21 -11.99 -27.20
CA ILE A 14 -32.64 -11.74 -25.81
C ILE A 14 -32.27 -12.88 -24.87
N VAL A 15 -32.36 -14.15 -25.32
CA VAL A 15 -31.95 -15.30 -24.49
C VAL A 15 -30.47 -15.23 -24.16
N VAL A 16 -29.63 -14.84 -25.13
CA VAL A 16 -28.20 -14.65 -24.91
C VAL A 16 -27.94 -13.51 -23.92
N LEU A 17 -28.62 -12.37 -24.07
CA LEU A 17 -28.48 -11.24 -23.13
C LEU A 17 -28.91 -11.61 -21.71
N VAL A 18 -29.95 -12.43 -21.55
CA VAL A 18 -30.41 -12.92 -20.23
C VAL A 18 -29.38 -13.85 -19.60
N ILE A 19 -28.84 -14.81 -20.35
CA ILE A 19 -27.80 -15.71 -19.82
C ILE A 19 -26.53 -14.95 -19.46
N LEU A 20 -26.10 -14.00 -20.31
CA LEU A 20 -24.95 -13.13 -20.03
C LEU A 20 -25.18 -12.30 -18.75
N ALA A 21 -26.39 -11.79 -18.54
CA ALA A 21 -26.73 -11.05 -17.33
C ALA A 21 -26.64 -11.92 -16.06
N ILE A 22 -27.13 -13.16 -16.10
CA ILE A 22 -27.08 -14.10 -14.97
C ILE A 22 -25.62 -14.48 -14.65
N LEU A 23 -24.82 -14.80 -15.68
CA LEU A 23 -23.41 -15.15 -15.49
C LEU A 23 -22.62 -13.98 -14.90
N ALA A 24 -22.84 -12.77 -15.40
CA ALA A 24 -22.20 -11.56 -14.85
C ALA A 24 -22.59 -11.33 -13.38
N ALA A 25 -23.86 -11.52 -13.02
CA ALA A 25 -24.36 -11.30 -11.66
C ALA A 25 -23.68 -12.19 -10.61
N VAL A 26 -23.37 -13.46 -10.95
CA VAL A 26 -22.69 -14.39 -10.03
C VAL A 26 -21.18 -14.15 -9.98
N LEU A 27 -20.59 -13.67 -11.08
CA LEU A 27 -19.14 -13.52 -11.21
C LEU A 27 -18.59 -12.26 -10.50
N VAL A 28 -19.29 -11.12 -10.64
CA VAL A 28 -18.89 -9.82 -10.05
C VAL A 28 -18.57 -9.87 -8.54
N PRO A 29 -19.38 -10.47 -7.65
CA PRO A 29 -19.13 -10.42 -6.21
C PRO A 29 -17.85 -11.13 -5.77
N THR A 30 -17.45 -12.21 -6.46
CA THR A 30 -16.23 -12.97 -6.11
C THR A 30 -14.95 -12.19 -6.42
N MET A 31 -14.93 -11.43 -7.52
CA MET A 31 -13.79 -10.61 -7.93
C MET A 31 -13.59 -9.39 -7.00
N ILE A 32 -14.67 -8.80 -6.49
CA ILE A 32 -14.61 -7.63 -5.59
C ILE A 32 -13.88 -7.97 -4.28
N GLY A 33 -14.19 -9.11 -3.65
CA GLY A 33 -13.56 -9.52 -2.39
C GLY A 33 -12.06 -9.87 -2.53
N TRP A 34 -11.61 -10.30 -3.72
CA TRP A 34 -10.20 -10.59 -3.97
C TRP A 34 -9.39 -9.31 -4.20
N ILE A 35 -10.01 -8.28 -4.77
CA ILE A 35 -9.40 -6.97 -4.97
C ILE A 35 -9.01 -6.32 -3.63
N ASP A 36 -9.84 -6.44 -2.60
CA ASP A 36 -9.52 -5.87 -1.29
C ASP A 36 -8.38 -6.63 -0.60
N LYS A 37 -8.32 -7.96 -0.77
CA LYS A 37 -7.18 -8.75 -0.28
C LYS A 37 -5.90 -8.43 -1.03
N ALA A 38 -5.96 -8.25 -2.34
CA ALA A 38 -4.81 -7.85 -3.15
C ALA A 38 -4.30 -6.47 -2.72
N LYS A 39 -5.19 -5.48 -2.56
CA LYS A 39 -4.85 -4.15 -2.05
C LYS A 39 -4.17 -4.22 -0.67
N LYS A 40 -4.72 -4.97 0.29
CA LYS A 40 -4.10 -5.15 1.62
C LYS A 40 -2.72 -5.79 1.54
N LYS A 41 -2.52 -6.80 0.68
CA LYS A 41 -1.22 -7.44 0.48
C LYS A 41 -0.20 -6.48 -0.15
N THR A 42 -0.63 -5.72 -1.16
CA THR A 42 0.20 -4.68 -1.78
C THR A 42 0.61 -3.62 -0.76
N SER A 43 -0.34 -3.09 0.02
CA SER A 43 -0.03 -2.09 1.05
C SER A 43 0.89 -2.61 2.16
N ALA A 44 0.79 -3.89 2.52
CA ALA A 44 1.72 -4.50 3.47
C ALA A 44 3.14 -4.66 2.89
N ALA A 45 3.27 -4.95 1.59
CA ALA A 45 4.56 -5.01 0.92
C ALA A 45 5.19 -3.60 0.79
N GLU A 46 4.39 -2.61 0.38
CA GLU A 46 4.78 -1.20 0.33
C GLU A 46 5.21 -0.68 1.71
N ALA A 47 4.46 -0.98 2.78
CA ALA A 47 4.81 -0.60 4.15
C ALA A 47 6.20 -1.15 4.56
N ARG A 48 6.53 -2.39 4.18
CA ARG A 48 7.86 -2.97 4.44
C ARG A 48 8.95 -2.27 3.63
N ALA A 49 8.67 -1.92 2.38
CA ALA A 49 9.61 -1.15 1.57
C ALA A 49 9.89 0.22 2.20
N VAL A 50 8.85 0.91 2.67
CA VAL A 50 8.96 2.19 3.41
C VAL A 50 9.79 2.01 4.68
N TYR A 51 9.54 0.97 5.47
CA TYR A 51 10.31 0.70 6.69
C TYR A 51 11.80 0.48 6.39
N LEU A 52 12.13 -0.33 5.38
CA LEU A 52 13.53 -0.58 4.99
C LEU A 52 14.19 0.69 4.46
N ALA A 53 13.53 1.45 3.60
CA ALA A 53 14.03 2.73 3.08
C ALA A 53 14.27 3.75 4.20
N ALA A 54 13.33 3.83 5.15
CA ALA A 54 13.46 4.66 6.34
C ALA A 54 14.63 4.24 7.22
N GLN A 55 14.83 2.93 7.41
CA GLN A 55 15.93 2.41 8.21
C GLN A 55 17.28 2.68 7.55
N THR A 56 17.38 2.54 6.22
CA THR A 56 18.60 2.89 5.47
C THR A 56 18.94 4.37 5.65
N LEU A 57 17.99 5.27 5.37
CA LEU A 57 18.23 6.71 5.51
C LEU A 57 18.49 7.13 6.96
N ALA A 58 17.77 6.53 7.92
CA ALA A 58 18.01 6.77 9.33
C ALA A 58 19.42 6.35 9.75
N SER A 59 19.91 5.22 9.24
CA SER A 59 21.25 4.70 9.55
C SER A 59 22.34 5.59 8.94
N GLU A 60 22.14 6.06 7.71
CA GLU A 60 23.04 7.01 7.05
C GLU A 60 23.11 8.33 7.83
N LYS A 61 21.96 8.89 8.23
CA LYS A 61 21.90 10.12 9.01
C LYS A 61 22.50 9.94 10.41
N TYR A 62 22.27 8.79 11.04
CA TYR A 62 22.85 8.49 12.35
C TYR A 62 24.38 8.41 12.30
N ALA A 63 24.97 7.90 11.22
CA ALA A 63 26.42 7.87 11.06
C ALA A 63 27.05 9.27 10.93
N GLU A 64 26.29 10.28 10.51
CA GLU A 64 26.78 11.66 10.36
C GLU A 64 26.68 12.48 11.66
N VAL A 65 25.67 12.25 12.48
CA VAL A 65 25.34 13.11 13.65
C VAL A 65 25.20 12.38 14.98
N GLU A 66 25.47 11.06 15.03
CA GLU A 66 25.44 10.16 16.20
C GLU A 66 24.14 10.10 17.02
N GLU A 67 23.18 11.01 16.80
CA GLU A 67 21.89 11.06 17.49
C GLU A 67 20.79 11.55 16.53
N PHE A 68 20.45 10.72 15.55
CA PHE A 68 19.38 11.03 14.59
C PHE A 68 18.01 10.58 15.11
N SER A 69 17.12 11.55 15.34
CA SER A 69 15.70 11.32 15.64
C SER A 69 14.83 12.22 14.77
N ILE A 70 13.69 11.69 14.30
CA ILE A 70 12.73 12.48 13.52
C ILE A 70 11.30 12.01 13.80
N LYS A 71 10.40 12.97 13.99
CA LYS A 71 8.98 12.76 14.30
C LYS A 71 8.10 13.75 13.52
N PRO A 72 6.82 13.42 13.31
CA PRO A 72 5.86 14.37 12.74
C PRO A 72 5.86 15.67 13.56
N GLY A 73 6.15 16.80 12.91
CA GLY A 73 6.27 18.11 13.54
C GLY A 73 7.67 18.71 13.51
N ASP A 74 8.72 17.92 13.22
CA ASP A 74 10.07 18.45 13.05
C ASP A 74 10.24 19.18 11.71
N GLU A 75 11.11 20.21 11.69
CA GLU A 75 11.37 21.03 10.49
C GLU A 75 11.82 20.18 9.28
N ASN A 76 12.63 19.14 9.53
CA ASN A 76 13.17 18.26 8.49
C ASN A 76 12.28 17.05 8.17
N TYR A 77 11.16 16.86 8.88
CA TYR A 77 10.31 15.68 8.75
C TYR A 77 9.81 15.48 7.32
N THR A 78 9.26 16.53 6.73
CA THR A 78 8.71 16.47 5.36
C THR A 78 9.76 16.12 4.32
N LYS A 79 11.01 16.55 4.51
CA LYS A 79 12.11 16.22 3.60
C LYS A 79 12.51 14.75 3.74
N PHE A 80 12.67 14.29 4.98
CA PHE A 80 12.98 12.89 5.26
C PHE A 80 11.93 11.94 4.70
N VAL A 81 10.63 12.20 4.95
CA VAL A 81 9.55 11.36 4.42
C VAL A 81 9.51 11.39 2.89
N LYS A 82 9.83 12.53 2.25
CA LYS A 82 9.98 12.60 0.77
C LYS A 82 11.10 11.71 0.26
N ASP A 83 12.23 11.69 0.94
CA ASP A 83 13.38 10.89 0.52
C ASP A 83 13.11 9.39 0.76
N VAL A 84 12.44 9.03 1.86
CA VAL A 84 11.93 7.66 2.10
C VAL A 84 10.93 7.25 1.02
N ALA A 85 9.97 8.11 0.69
CA ALA A 85 8.96 7.84 -0.32
C ALA A 85 9.57 7.60 -1.71
N LYS A 86 10.59 8.38 -2.09
CA LYS A 86 11.34 8.18 -3.34
C LYS A 86 12.09 6.84 -3.35
N LEU A 87 12.75 6.48 -2.26
CA LEU A 87 13.48 5.21 -2.17
C LEU A 87 12.57 3.99 -2.16
N ALA A 88 11.41 4.09 -1.52
CA ALA A 88 10.42 3.03 -1.47
C ALA A 88 9.50 2.99 -2.70
N ASP A 89 9.64 3.93 -3.63
CA ASP A 89 8.76 4.12 -4.81
C ASP A 89 7.27 4.18 -4.43
N VAL A 90 6.96 4.99 -3.41
CA VAL A 90 5.59 5.22 -2.93
C VAL A 90 5.25 6.70 -2.90
N LYS A 91 3.95 7.01 -2.78
CA LYS A 91 3.49 8.37 -2.59
C LYS A 91 3.72 8.82 -1.14
N VAL A 92 4.10 10.09 -0.97
CA VAL A 92 4.32 10.69 0.36
C VAL A 92 3.03 10.71 1.17
N GLU A 93 1.90 10.96 0.52
CA GLU A 93 0.57 11.00 1.14
C GLU A 93 0.16 9.65 1.78
N ASP A 94 0.76 8.55 1.31
CA ASP A 94 0.45 7.22 1.80
C ASP A 94 1.19 6.89 3.11
N ILE A 95 2.25 7.66 3.45
CA ILE A 95 3.01 7.57 4.71
C ILE A 95 2.42 8.57 5.71
N THR A 96 1.61 8.08 6.65
CA THR A 96 0.89 8.92 7.61
C THR A 96 1.77 9.32 8.80
N GLU A 97 2.54 8.37 9.32
CA GLU A 97 3.45 8.59 10.44
C GLU A 97 4.73 7.80 10.24
N LEU A 98 5.86 8.45 10.50
CA LEU A 98 7.17 7.81 10.52
C LEU A 98 7.95 8.37 11.71
N VAL A 99 8.47 7.50 12.56
CA VAL A 99 9.19 7.93 13.77
C VAL A 99 10.52 7.21 13.83
N VAL A 100 11.61 7.98 13.78
CA VAL A 100 12.98 7.49 13.98
C VAL A 100 13.49 7.97 15.34
N SER A 101 14.16 7.11 16.08
CA SER A 101 14.87 7.48 17.31
C SER A 101 16.20 6.75 17.37
N ASN A 102 17.28 7.49 17.60
CA ASN A 102 18.65 6.97 17.64
C ASN A 102 19.00 6.10 16.42
N GLY A 103 18.64 6.58 15.23
CA GLY A 103 18.92 5.87 13.97
C GLY A 103 18.05 4.63 13.71
N LYS A 104 17.08 4.32 14.57
CA LYS A 104 16.15 3.18 14.40
C LYS A 104 14.73 3.63 14.12
N VAL A 105 14.05 2.95 13.20
CA VAL A 105 12.67 3.25 12.84
C VAL A 105 11.71 2.61 13.85
N THR A 106 11.24 3.40 14.80
CA THR A 106 10.35 2.93 15.88
C THR A 106 8.90 2.71 15.44
N LYS A 107 8.41 3.48 14.46
CA LYS A 107 7.02 3.40 13.96
C LYS A 107 6.93 3.83 12.50
N VAL A 108 6.18 3.07 11.71
CA VAL A 108 5.74 3.45 10.35
C VAL A 108 4.25 3.16 10.21
N VAL A 109 3.49 4.14 9.74
CA VAL A 109 2.07 4.00 9.39
C VAL A 109 1.91 4.28 7.90
N TYR A 110 1.51 3.28 7.15
CA TYR A 110 1.32 3.34 5.70
C TYR A 110 -0.06 2.80 5.31
N LYS A 111 -0.94 3.61 4.69
CA LYS A 111 -2.31 3.20 4.28
C LYS A 111 -3.03 2.28 5.30
N GLN A 112 -3.07 2.68 6.57
CA GLN A 112 -3.67 1.91 7.69
C GLN A 112 -2.89 0.66 8.17
N VAL A 113 -1.78 0.30 7.52
CA VAL A 113 -0.83 -0.71 8.00
C VAL A 113 0.16 -0.04 8.95
N THR A 114 0.23 -0.49 10.19
CA THR A 114 1.22 -0.03 11.17
C THR A 114 2.31 -1.08 11.34
N LEU A 115 3.56 -0.66 11.17
CA LEU A 115 4.75 -1.44 11.51
C LEU A 115 5.41 -0.79 12.72
N LEU A 116 5.63 -1.58 13.77
CA LEU A 116 6.37 -1.21 14.96
C LEU A 116 7.60 -2.12 15.03
N GLU A 117 8.76 -1.56 15.33
CA GLU A 117 9.82 -2.40 15.89
C GLU A 117 9.39 -2.88 17.27
N PRO A 118 9.76 -4.12 17.69
CA PRO A 118 9.79 -4.42 19.11
C PRO A 118 10.78 -3.44 19.73
N THR A 119 10.28 -2.53 20.54
CA THR A 119 11.10 -1.66 21.36
C THR A 119 12.12 -2.55 22.09
N PRO A 120 13.44 -2.24 22.11
CA PRO A 120 14.27 -2.83 23.14
C PRO A 120 13.70 -2.33 24.47
N THR A 121 12.90 -3.18 25.12
CA THR A 121 12.54 -3.00 26.52
C THR A 121 13.85 -2.73 27.27
N PRO A 122 14.00 -1.62 28.01
CA PRO A 122 15.03 -1.56 29.02
C PRO A 122 14.61 -2.57 30.09
N THR A 123 15.10 -3.81 29.98
CA THR A 123 15.06 -4.76 31.07
C THR A 123 16.00 -4.22 32.14
N ALA A 124 15.46 -3.38 33.02
CA ALA A 124 16.07 -3.06 34.30
C ALA A 124 15.95 -4.30 35.19
N THR A 125 17.03 -5.07 35.30
CA THR A 125 17.38 -5.92 36.46
C THR A 125 18.84 -6.32 36.22
N SER A 126 19.82 -5.88 36.99
CA SER A 126 19.98 -5.97 38.45
C SER A 126 20.96 -4.92 38.98
#